data_AF-A0AAD7FJG4-F1
#
_entry.id   AF-A0AAD7FJG4-F1
#
_cell.length_a   1.000
_cell.length_b   1.000
_cell.length_c   1.000
_cell.angle_alpha   90.00
_cell.angle_beta   90.00
_cell.angle_gamma   90.00
#
_symmetry.space_group_name_H-M   'P 1'
#
loop_
_entity.id
_entity.type
_entity.pdbx_description
1 polymer ?
#
loop_
_entity_poly.entity_id
_entity_poly.type
_entity_poly.pdbx_seq_one_letter_code
_entity_poly.pdbx_strand_id
1 'polypeptide(L)'
;MDLDSPWDDTAAPSISRDIEWTKISNEFTNVGYREGITAGKESALQEGFDDGFAGVGVPLGREIGALRGRAAALLAFVQSPLCVVEGREALLAEARAIASALANVRFTDVVPRDLEAEAHAREHLADDEHGVDENEELKEKRKMEGLEDMLAQLTAGAPSAGMGDKPRPTMEDVRALEDRLKALSARLGLPVERS
;
A
#
# COMPACT_ATOMS: atom_id res chain seq x y z
N MET A 1 -7.49 -12.67 -70.63
CA MET A 1 -8.66 -12.16 -69.90
C MET A 1 -8.48 -12.63 -68.48
N ASP A 2 -7.96 -11.76 -67.64
CA ASP A 2 -7.62 -12.05 -66.24
C ASP A 2 -8.89 -11.91 -65.40
N LEU A 3 -9.56 -13.04 -65.14
CA LEU A 3 -10.86 -13.13 -64.48
C LEU A 3 -10.76 -13.38 -62.97
N ASP A 4 -9.72 -12.88 -62.32
CA ASP A 4 -9.48 -13.13 -60.89
C ASP A 4 -8.94 -11.88 -60.18
N SER A 5 -9.49 -10.72 -60.52
CA SER A 5 -9.32 -9.53 -59.69
C SER A 5 -10.35 -9.60 -58.55
N PRO A 6 -9.93 -9.74 -57.28
CA PRO A 6 -10.85 -9.76 -56.13
C PRO A 6 -11.56 -8.42 -55.88
N TRP A 7 -11.37 -7.43 -56.78
CA TRP A 7 -11.96 -6.10 -56.77
C TRP A 7 -13.00 -5.90 -57.89
N ASP A 8 -13.38 -6.96 -58.61
CA ASP A 8 -14.47 -6.90 -59.57
C ASP A 8 -15.82 -6.90 -58.82
N ASP A 9 -16.68 -5.91 -59.09
CA ASP A 9 -17.98 -5.64 -58.43
C ASP A 9 -19.04 -6.76 -58.67
N THR A 10 -18.61 -7.92 -59.19
CA THR A 10 -19.41 -9.13 -59.37
C THR A 10 -18.90 -10.33 -58.55
N ALA A 11 -18.20 -10.07 -57.44
CA ALA A 11 -17.86 -11.11 -56.47
C ALA A 11 -19.13 -11.89 -56.07
N ALA A 12 -19.15 -13.19 -56.36
CA ALA A 12 -20.29 -14.04 -56.03
C ALA A 12 -20.62 -13.90 -54.54
N PRO A 13 -21.90 -13.74 -54.14
CA PRO A 13 -22.29 -13.48 -52.75
C PRO A 13 -21.80 -14.52 -51.73
N SER A 14 -21.37 -15.69 -52.19
CA SER A 14 -20.74 -16.73 -51.38
C SER A 14 -19.28 -16.42 -51.02
N ILE A 15 -18.49 -15.88 -51.96
CA ILE A 15 -17.06 -15.60 -51.74
C ILE A 15 -16.88 -14.43 -50.76
N SER A 16 -17.67 -13.36 -50.93
CA SER A 16 -17.70 -12.24 -49.98
C SER A 16 -18.12 -12.69 -48.59
N ARG A 17 -19.08 -13.62 -48.49
CA ARG A 17 -19.54 -14.20 -47.22
C ARG A 17 -18.46 -15.04 -46.54
N ASP A 18 -17.73 -15.87 -47.28
CA ASP A 18 -16.66 -16.70 -46.72
C ASP A 18 -15.46 -15.86 -46.23
N ILE A 19 -15.15 -14.77 -46.93
CA ILE A 19 -14.13 -13.78 -46.50
C ILE A 19 -14.57 -13.08 -45.22
N GLU A 20 -15.82 -12.63 -45.15
CA GLU A 20 -16.40 -12.01 -43.95
C GLU A 20 -16.40 -12.99 -42.77
N TRP A 21 -16.81 -14.25 -42.97
CA TRP A 21 -16.77 -15.28 -41.93
C TRP A 21 -15.35 -15.54 -41.43
N THR A 22 -14.38 -15.61 -42.33
CA THR A 22 -12.98 -15.83 -41.95
C THR A 22 -12.43 -14.65 -41.15
N LYS A 23 -12.76 -13.42 -41.56
CA LYS A 23 -12.38 -12.21 -40.84
C LYS A 23 -12.99 -12.18 -39.44
N ILE A 24 -14.30 -12.43 -39.35
CA ILE A 24 -15.05 -12.49 -38.09
C ILE A 24 -14.46 -13.58 -37.17
N SER A 25 -14.18 -14.77 -37.70
CA SER A 25 -13.59 -15.88 -36.94
C SER A 25 -12.21 -15.55 -36.39
N ASN A 26 -11.35 -14.91 -37.20
CA ASN A 26 -10.03 -14.49 -36.77
C ASN A 26 -10.11 -13.39 -35.70
N GLU A 27 -11.03 -12.44 -35.85
CA GLU A 27 -11.26 -11.39 -34.87
C GLU A 27 -11.76 -11.97 -33.55
N PHE A 28 -12.76 -12.85 -33.56
CA PHE A 28 -13.23 -13.53 -32.35
C PHE A 28 -12.14 -14.35 -31.66
N THR A 29 -11.28 -15.04 -32.43
CA THR A 29 -10.18 -15.83 -31.85
C THR A 29 -9.14 -14.93 -31.21
N ASN A 30 -8.74 -13.84 -31.88
CA ASN A 30 -7.73 -12.91 -31.37
C ASN A 30 -8.24 -12.11 -30.18
N VAL A 31 -9.49 -11.63 -30.25
CA VAL A 31 -10.16 -10.92 -29.15
C VAL A 31 -10.34 -11.87 -27.98
N GLY A 32 -10.89 -13.06 -28.18
CA GLY A 32 -11.09 -14.05 -27.12
C GLY A 32 -9.78 -14.49 -26.46
N TYR A 33 -8.70 -14.65 -27.22
CA TYR A 33 -7.38 -14.93 -26.65
C TYR A 33 -6.85 -13.77 -25.79
N ARG A 34 -6.93 -12.53 -26.29
CA ARG A 34 -6.51 -11.34 -25.52
C ARG A 34 -7.34 -11.12 -24.27
N GLU A 35 -8.66 -11.29 -24.38
CA GLU A 35 -9.58 -11.20 -23.25
C GLU A 35 -9.31 -12.29 -22.23
N GLY A 36 -9.06 -13.53 -22.66
CA GLY A 36 -8.72 -14.63 -21.77
C GLY A 36 -7.41 -14.40 -21.00
N ILE A 37 -6.37 -13.89 -21.67
CA ILE A 37 -5.11 -13.53 -21.01
C ILE A 37 -5.31 -12.37 -20.03
N THR A 38 -6.03 -11.32 -20.44
CA THR A 38 -6.30 -10.15 -19.58
C THR A 38 -7.10 -10.57 -18.34
N ALA A 39 -8.17 -11.32 -18.53
CA ALA A 39 -9.03 -11.80 -17.44
C ALA A 39 -8.27 -12.75 -16.50
N GLY A 40 -7.40 -13.62 -17.01
CA GLY A 40 -6.56 -14.49 -16.19
C GLY A 40 -5.56 -13.70 -15.33
N LYS A 41 -4.89 -12.70 -15.93
CA LYS A 41 -3.96 -11.81 -15.21
C LYS A 41 -4.69 -10.99 -14.14
N GLU A 42 -5.85 -10.44 -14.47
CA GLU A 42 -6.67 -9.67 -13.53
C GLU A 42 -7.16 -10.55 -12.37
N SER A 43 -7.61 -11.78 -12.65
CA SER A 43 -8.05 -12.71 -11.62
C SER A 43 -6.93 -13.08 -10.66
N ALA A 44 -5.73 -13.37 -11.16
CA ALA A 44 -4.58 -13.70 -10.33
C ALA A 44 -4.10 -12.49 -9.50
N LEU A 45 -4.14 -11.28 -10.08
CA LEU A 45 -3.80 -10.04 -9.37
C LEU A 45 -4.77 -9.77 -8.21
N GLN A 46 -6.07 -9.96 -8.44
CA GLN A 46 -7.11 -9.74 -7.43
C GLN A 46 -6.99 -10.73 -6.27
N GLU A 47 -6.74 -12.02 -6.55
CA GLU A 47 -6.52 -13.04 -5.52
C GLU A 47 -5.32 -12.68 -4.63
N GLY A 48 -4.19 -12.29 -5.23
CA GLY A 48 -3.01 -11.85 -4.47
C GLY A 48 -3.26 -10.58 -3.64
N PHE A 49 -4.04 -9.64 -4.16
CA PHE A 49 -4.44 -8.45 -3.40
C PHE A 49 -5.34 -8.81 -2.21
N ASP A 50 -6.36 -9.65 -2.42
CA ASP A 50 -7.31 -10.04 -1.38
C ASP A 50 -6.61 -10.78 -0.24
N ASP A 51 -5.67 -11.67 -0.56
CA ASP A 51 -4.86 -12.38 0.43
C ASP A 51 -3.94 -11.43 1.20
N GLY A 52 -3.24 -10.53 0.52
CA GLY A 52 -2.39 -9.52 1.17
C GLY A 52 -3.20 -8.55 2.05
N PHE A 53 -4.37 -8.12 1.57
CA PHE A 53 -5.29 -7.26 2.29
C PHE A 53 -5.84 -7.95 3.54
N ALA A 54 -6.33 -9.18 3.42
CA ALA A 54 -6.90 -9.91 4.55
C ALA A 54 -5.85 -10.39 5.55
N GLY A 55 -4.69 -10.86 5.07
CA GLY A 55 -3.63 -11.46 5.89
C GLY A 55 -2.74 -10.45 6.59
N VAL A 56 -2.40 -9.34 5.92
CA VAL A 56 -1.44 -8.34 6.45
C VAL A 56 -2.08 -6.97 6.58
N GLY A 57 -2.77 -6.50 5.54
CA GLY A 57 -3.41 -5.18 5.45
C GLY A 57 -4.32 -4.87 6.63
N VAL A 58 -5.37 -5.66 6.77
CA VAL A 58 -6.44 -5.48 7.76
C VAL A 58 -5.95 -5.65 9.20
N PRO A 59 -5.21 -6.73 9.57
CA PRO A 59 -4.75 -6.91 10.94
C PRO A 59 -3.83 -5.78 11.40
N LEU A 60 -2.81 -5.45 10.60
CA LEU A 60 -1.85 -4.41 10.95
C LEU A 60 -2.49 -3.02 10.94
N GLY A 61 -3.35 -2.75 9.96
CA GLY A 61 -4.08 -1.47 9.86
C GLY A 61 -4.99 -1.25 11.07
N ARG A 62 -5.69 -2.30 11.51
CA ARG A 62 -6.54 -2.26 12.71
C ARG A 62 -5.72 -2.03 13.98
N GLU A 63 -4.58 -2.69 14.13
CA GLU A 63 -3.69 -2.54 15.29
C GLU A 63 -3.17 -1.10 15.41
N ILE A 64 -2.57 -0.57 14.33
CA ILE A 64 -2.04 0.82 14.31
C ILE A 64 -3.18 1.83 14.50
N GLY A 65 -4.33 1.60 13.86
CA GLY A 65 -5.52 2.43 14.02
C GLY A 65 -6.02 2.48 15.46
N ALA A 66 -6.06 1.33 16.14
CA ALA A 66 -6.46 1.26 17.55
C ALA A 66 -5.47 2.00 18.46
N LEU A 67 -4.16 1.88 18.23
CA LEU A 67 -3.14 2.62 18.98
C LEU A 67 -3.28 4.13 18.80
N ARG A 68 -3.49 4.60 17.57
CA ARG A 68 -3.74 6.01 17.26
C ARG A 68 -5.00 6.52 17.95
N GLY A 69 -6.08 5.75 17.89
CA GLY A 69 -7.34 6.09 18.57
C GLY A 69 -7.19 6.22 20.08
N ARG A 70 -6.50 5.26 20.72
CA ARG A 70 -6.19 5.32 22.16
C ARG A 70 -5.32 6.53 22.52
N ALA A 71 -4.27 6.80 21.75
CA ALA A 71 -3.40 7.96 21.97
C ALA A 71 -4.16 9.28 21.82
N ALA A 72 -5.02 9.41 20.80
CA ALA A 72 -5.85 10.59 20.60
C ALA A 72 -6.86 10.78 21.75
N ALA A 73 -7.51 9.71 22.20
CA ALA A 73 -8.45 9.75 23.32
C ALA A 73 -7.75 10.17 24.63
N LEU A 74 -6.58 9.60 24.94
CA LEU A 74 -5.80 9.99 26.12
C LEU A 74 -5.32 11.44 26.02
N LEU A 75 -4.84 11.88 24.85
CA LEU A 75 -4.44 13.27 24.64
C LEU A 75 -5.61 14.23 24.88
N ALA A 76 -6.78 13.93 24.32
CA ALA A 76 -7.99 14.72 24.52
C ALA A 76 -8.43 14.74 25.99
N PHE A 77 -8.36 13.60 26.68
CA PHE A 77 -8.67 13.51 28.10
C PHE A 77 -7.73 14.38 28.94
N VAL A 78 -6.41 14.29 28.75
CA VAL A 78 -5.44 15.10 29.51
C VAL A 78 -5.54 16.59 29.17
N GLN A 79 -5.92 16.94 27.94
CA GLN A 79 -6.21 18.32 27.55
C GLN A 79 -7.51 18.87 28.15
N SER A 80 -8.46 18.00 28.51
CA SER A 80 -9.70 18.40 29.14
C SER A 80 -9.46 19.10 30.48
N PRO A 81 -10.19 20.18 30.81
CA PRO A 81 -10.14 20.81 32.13
C PRO A 81 -10.66 19.88 33.25
N LEU A 82 -11.37 18.81 32.89
CA LEU A 82 -11.86 17.80 33.83
C LEU A 82 -10.75 16.87 34.34
N CYS A 83 -9.59 16.84 33.67
CA CYS A 83 -8.45 16.02 34.07
C CYS A 83 -7.65 16.77 35.15
N VAL A 84 -7.94 16.45 36.41
CA VAL A 84 -7.24 17.02 37.57
C VAL A 84 -6.30 15.97 38.15
N VAL A 85 -5.09 15.94 37.62
CA VAL A 85 -4.00 15.03 38.03
C VAL A 85 -2.72 15.81 38.25
N GLU A 86 -1.95 15.41 39.26
CA GLU A 86 -0.61 15.97 39.49
C GLU A 86 0.31 15.66 38.31
N GLY A 87 1.12 16.66 37.90
CA GLY A 87 2.01 16.50 36.75
C GLY A 87 1.27 16.43 35.40
N ARG A 88 0.06 16.99 35.29
CA ARG A 88 -0.72 17.08 34.05
C ARG A 88 0.10 17.56 32.85
N GLU A 89 0.96 18.56 33.02
CA GLU A 89 1.80 19.07 31.92
C GLU A 89 2.77 18.01 31.38
N ALA A 90 3.38 17.22 32.25
CA ALA A 90 4.27 16.13 31.85
C ALA A 90 3.50 14.99 31.16
N LEU A 91 2.30 14.67 31.66
CA LEU A 91 1.40 13.68 31.03
C LEU A 91 0.94 14.15 29.65
N LEU A 92 0.69 15.45 29.50
CA LEU A 92 0.26 16.06 28.27
C LEU A 92 1.39 16.08 27.24
N ALA A 93 2.61 16.42 27.66
CA ALA A 93 3.80 16.34 26.82
C ALA A 93 4.04 14.90 26.32
N GLU A 94 3.92 13.91 27.21
CA GLU A 94 4.07 12.49 26.86
C GLU A 94 2.96 12.03 25.89
N ALA A 95 1.70 12.38 26.16
CA ALA A 95 0.58 12.04 25.27
C ALA A 95 0.75 12.64 23.87
N ARG A 96 1.22 13.90 23.78
CA ARG A 96 1.53 14.55 22.48
C ARG A 96 2.68 13.85 21.77
N ALA A 97 3.74 13.50 22.50
CA ALA A 97 4.89 12.81 21.93
C ALA A 97 4.51 11.44 21.35
N ILE A 98 3.71 10.65 22.09
CA ILE A 98 3.22 9.34 21.63
C ILE A 98 2.30 9.51 20.41
N ALA A 99 1.34 10.45 20.47
CA ALA A 99 0.42 10.70 19.37
C ALA A 99 1.15 11.15 18.09
N SER A 100 2.13 12.04 18.21
CA SER A 100 2.95 12.47 17.08
C SER A 100 3.81 11.33 16.52
N ALA A 101 4.39 10.49 17.38
CA ALA A 101 5.17 9.34 16.93
C ALA A 101 4.30 8.33 16.18
N LEU A 102 3.13 7.97 16.71
CA LEU A 102 2.18 7.07 16.05
C LEU A 102 1.60 7.64 14.74
N ALA A 103 1.46 8.96 14.63
CA ALA A 103 1.03 9.62 13.39
C ALA A 103 2.08 9.48 12.27
N ASN A 104 3.37 9.47 12.63
CA ASN A 104 4.47 9.37 11.67
C ASN A 104 4.80 7.94 11.23
N VAL A 105 4.26 6.91 11.89
CA VAL A 105 4.43 5.50 11.48
C VAL A 105 3.69 5.26 10.16
N ARG A 106 4.40 5.00 9.06
CA ARG A 106 3.77 4.60 7.79
C ARG A 106 3.59 3.10 7.74
N PHE A 107 2.57 2.63 7.01
CA PHE A 107 2.30 1.20 6.86
C PHE A 107 3.50 0.47 6.23
N THR A 108 4.15 1.12 5.25
CA THR A 108 5.34 0.63 4.55
C THR A 108 6.56 0.41 5.44
N ASP A 109 6.64 1.05 6.60
CA ASP A 109 7.77 0.93 7.52
C ASP A 109 7.63 -0.25 8.50
N VAL A 110 6.39 -0.71 8.70
CA VAL A 110 6.04 -1.74 9.70
C VAL A 110 5.57 -3.06 9.10
N VAL A 111 5.22 -3.08 7.82
CA VAL A 111 4.87 -4.32 7.11
C VAL A 111 6.09 -5.25 7.05
N PRO A 112 5.94 -6.54 7.42
CA PRO A 112 6.97 -7.55 7.21
C PRO A 112 7.36 -7.62 5.73
N ARG A 113 8.66 -7.72 5.43
CA ARG A 113 9.10 -7.92 4.05
C ARG A 113 8.55 -9.25 3.52
N ASP A 114 7.77 -9.16 2.44
CA ASP A 114 7.21 -10.32 1.77
C ASP A 114 8.29 -10.97 0.89
N LEU A 115 8.99 -11.95 1.46
CA LEU A 115 10.07 -12.68 0.79
C LEU A 115 9.53 -13.58 -0.34
N GLU A 116 8.26 -13.95 -0.31
CA GLU A 116 7.60 -14.79 -1.31
C GLU A 116 7.23 -13.97 -2.54
N ALA A 117 6.66 -12.77 -2.35
CA ALA A 117 6.47 -11.80 -3.43
C ALA A 117 7.80 -11.36 -4.05
N GLU A 118 8.85 -11.14 -3.24
CA GLU A 118 10.19 -10.81 -3.74
C GLU A 118 10.85 -11.97 -4.52
N ALA A 119 10.55 -13.22 -4.19
CA ALA A 119 11.04 -14.39 -4.91
C ALA A 119 10.28 -14.60 -6.22
N HIS A 120 8.96 -14.49 -6.21
CA HIS A 120 8.11 -14.61 -7.40
C HIS A 120 8.41 -13.51 -8.43
N ALA A 121 8.55 -12.24 -8.00
CA ALA A 121 8.95 -11.15 -8.90
C ALA A 121 10.34 -11.37 -9.52
N ARG A 122 11.26 -12.00 -8.78
CA ARG A 122 12.60 -12.33 -9.27
C ARG A 122 12.59 -13.46 -10.30
N GLU A 123 11.67 -14.42 -10.18
CA GLU A 123 11.49 -15.52 -11.12
C GLU A 123 10.79 -15.06 -12.42
N HIS A 124 9.79 -14.16 -12.35
CA HIS A 124 9.14 -13.60 -13.55
C HIS A 124 10.00 -12.59 -14.33
N LEU A 125 10.95 -11.91 -13.67
CA LEU A 125 11.98 -11.09 -14.33
C LEU A 125 12.88 -11.89 -15.30
N ALA A 126 12.93 -13.21 -15.15
CA ALA A 126 13.71 -14.08 -16.03
C ALA A 126 12.96 -14.50 -17.32
N ASP A 127 11.62 -14.39 -17.34
CA ASP A 127 10.78 -14.98 -18.41
C ASP A 127 9.94 -13.97 -19.22
N ASP A 128 9.75 -12.72 -18.80
CA ASP A 128 8.83 -11.79 -19.47
C ASP A 128 9.53 -10.65 -20.25
N GLU A 129 9.45 -10.69 -21.59
CA GLU A 129 10.00 -9.68 -22.51
C GLU A 129 9.14 -8.38 -22.52
N HIS A 130 7.94 -8.35 -21.90
CA HIS A 130 6.96 -7.25 -22.05
C HIS A 130 6.20 -6.84 -20.75
N GLY A 131 6.71 -7.15 -19.56
CA GLY A 131 6.07 -6.78 -18.28
C GLY A 131 6.58 -5.45 -17.71
N VAL A 132 5.67 -4.55 -17.31
CA VAL A 132 6.03 -3.30 -16.62
C VAL A 132 6.67 -3.66 -15.28
N ASP A 133 7.88 -3.16 -15.05
CA ASP A 133 8.69 -3.47 -13.87
C ASP A 133 8.08 -2.83 -12.60
N GLU A 134 7.11 -3.51 -11.96
CA GLU A 134 6.46 -3.07 -10.71
C GLU A 134 7.49 -2.79 -9.59
N ASN A 135 8.67 -3.40 -9.67
CA ASN A 135 9.77 -3.17 -8.73
C ASN A 135 10.47 -1.82 -8.98
N GLU A 136 10.57 -1.34 -10.22
CA GLU A 136 11.03 0.04 -10.48
C GLU A 136 10.04 1.06 -9.90
N GLU A 137 8.73 0.87 -10.06
CA GLU A 137 7.74 1.77 -9.46
C GLU A 137 7.82 1.79 -7.92
N LEU A 138 8.00 0.63 -7.28
CA LEU A 138 8.18 0.54 -5.83
C LEU A 138 9.49 1.18 -5.35
N LYS A 139 10.58 1.01 -6.09
CA LYS A 139 11.86 1.69 -5.80
C LYS A 139 11.73 3.20 -5.96
N GLU A 140 11.04 3.67 -7.00
CA GLU A 140 10.77 5.08 -7.22
C GLU A 140 9.88 5.67 -6.12
N LYS A 141 8.83 4.95 -5.69
CA LYS A 141 8.01 5.33 -4.54
C LYS A 141 8.85 5.45 -3.27
N ARG A 142 9.71 4.47 -2.96
CA ARG A 142 10.61 4.55 -1.80
C ARG A 142 11.59 5.74 -1.87
N LYS A 143 12.11 6.05 -3.07
CA LYS A 143 12.96 7.24 -3.30
C LYS A 143 12.15 8.52 -3.06
N MET A 144 10.93 8.60 -3.58
CA MET A 144 10.02 9.74 -3.40
C MET A 144 9.68 9.95 -1.93
N GLU A 145 9.37 8.88 -1.18
CA GLU A 145 9.16 8.96 0.27
C GLU A 145 10.39 9.52 1.00
N GLY A 146 11.61 9.11 0.62
CA GLY A 146 12.83 9.66 1.20
C GLY A 146 13.01 11.16 0.92
N LEU A 147 12.58 11.63 -0.26
CA LEU A 147 12.56 13.07 -0.58
C LEU A 147 11.54 13.82 0.28
N GLU A 148 10.35 13.24 0.50
CA GLU A 148 9.33 13.82 1.38
C GLU A 148 9.82 13.93 2.83
N ASP A 149 10.52 12.91 3.33
CA ASP A 149 11.09 12.91 4.68
C ASP A 149 12.13 14.04 4.85
N MET A 150 13.00 14.22 3.84
CA MET A 150 13.96 15.32 3.81
C MET A 150 13.28 16.69 3.76
N LEU A 151 12.21 16.84 2.97
CA LEU A 151 11.45 18.09 2.88
C LEU A 151 10.72 18.39 4.19
N ALA A 152 10.04 17.41 4.79
CA ALA A 152 9.36 17.55 6.08
C ALA A 152 10.32 18.01 7.18
N GLN A 153 11.56 17.53 7.16
CA GLN A 153 12.59 17.94 8.11
C GLN A 153 13.06 19.38 7.91
N LEU A 154 13.08 19.88 6.66
CA LEU A 154 13.36 21.27 6.34
C LEU A 154 12.22 22.22 6.73
N THR A 155 10.95 21.79 6.64
CA THR A 155 9.79 22.63 7.01
C THR A 155 9.58 22.74 8.52
N ALA A 156 9.99 21.73 9.29
CA ALA A 156 9.77 21.65 10.74
C ALA A 156 10.71 22.55 11.57
N GLY A 157 11.66 23.28 10.95
CA GLY A 157 12.45 24.32 11.62
C GLY A 157 13.39 23.85 12.74
N ALA A 158 13.74 22.56 12.81
CA ALA A 158 14.67 22.03 13.80
C ALA A 158 16.12 22.46 13.47
N PRO A 159 16.92 22.95 14.44
CA PRO A 159 18.31 23.31 14.18
C PRO A 159 19.11 22.07 13.79
N SER A 160 20.08 22.28 12.91
CA SER A 160 21.02 21.30 12.33
C SER A 160 22.00 20.66 13.34
N ALA A 161 21.56 20.40 14.57
CA ALA A 161 22.33 19.74 15.60
C ALA A 161 22.08 18.23 15.55
N GLY A 162 22.77 17.57 14.61
CA GLY A 162 22.83 16.12 14.50
C GLY A 162 22.36 15.63 13.14
N MET A 163 23.32 15.29 12.29
CA MET A 163 23.16 14.46 11.08
C MET A 163 22.81 13.01 11.48
N GLY A 164 21.86 12.86 12.40
CA GLY A 164 21.40 11.60 12.96
C GLY A 164 20.05 11.28 12.34
N ASP A 165 20.13 10.59 11.20
CA ASP A 165 19.24 9.49 10.81
C ASP A 165 18.35 9.07 11.98
N LYS A 166 17.12 9.60 12.08
CA LYS A 166 16.12 8.93 12.91
C LYS A 166 15.69 7.75 12.06
N PRO A 167 16.09 6.51 12.41
CA PRO A 167 15.73 5.36 11.62
C PRO A 167 14.21 5.33 11.47
N ARG A 168 13.74 4.94 10.28
CA ARG A 168 12.30 4.81 10.01
C ARG A 168 11.63 3.99 11.12
N PRO A 169 10.42 4.36 11.57
CA PRO A 169 9.77 3.69 12.68
C PRO A 169 9.62 2.19 12.40
N THR A 170 10.22 1.36 13.23
CA THR A 170 10.15 -0.09 13.11
C THR A 170 8.97 -0.67 13.90
N MET A 171 8.67 -1.96 13.70
CA MET A 171 7.68 -2.66 14.53
C MET A 171 8.06 -2.66 16.02
N GLU A 172 9.35 -2.61 16.35
CA GLU A 172 9.82 -2.51 17.73
C GLU A 172 9.48 -1.14 18.33
N ASP A 173 9.58 -0.07 17.53
CA ASP A 173 9.19 1.27 17.96
C ASP A 173 7.67 1.36 18.21
N VAL A 174 6.85 0.71 17.39
CA VAL A 174 5.40 0.64 17.60
C VAL A 174 5.07 -0.10 18.91
N ARG A 175 5.74 -1.22 19.19
CA ARG A 175 5.57 -1.94 20.47
C ARG A 175 6.02 -1.09 21.66
N ALA A 176 7.14 -0.37 21.53
CA ALA A 176 7.60 0.54 22.57
C ALA A 176 6.60 1.69 22.81
N LEU A 177 5.99 2.22 21.75
CA LEU A 177 4.94 3.24 21.85
C LEU A 177 3.67 2.68 22.50
N GLU A 178 3.28 1.44 22.20
CA GLU A 178 2.17 0.78 22.87
C GLU A 178 2.42 0.63 24.37
N ASP A 179 3.61 0.19 24.78
CA ASP A 179 3.94 0.03 26.20
C ASP A 179 3.99 1.36 26.94
N ARG A 180 4.52 2.41 26.30
CA ARG A 180 4.43 3.79 26.82
C ARG A 180 2.99 4.26 26.97
N LEU A 181 2.13 3.94 26.00
CA LEU A 181 0.71 4.28 26.04
C LEU A 181 -0.03 3.55 27.19
N LYS A 182 0.29 2.27 27.43
CA LYS A 182 -0.23 1.50 28.57
C LYS A 182 0.23 2.10 29.89
N ALA A 183 1.51 2.45 30.01
CA ALA A 183 2.05 3.09 31.21
C ALA A 183 1.38 4.44 31.48
N LEU A 184 1.12 5.24 30.43
CA LEU A 184 0.40 6.51 30.54
C LEU A 184 -1.05 6.30 31.02
N SER A 185 -1.75 5.32 30.44
CA SER A 185 -3.12 4.97 30.86
C SER A 185 -3.18 4.49 32.32
N ALA A 186 -2.21 3.67 32.74
CA ALA A 186 -2.11 3.20 34.11
C ALA A 186 -1.89 4.35 35.11
N ARG A 187 -1.06 5.35 34.76
CA ARG A 187 -0.87 6.56 35.56
C ARG A 187 -2.14 7.42 35.67
N LEU A 188 -3.02 7.35 34.68
CA LEU A 188 -4.32 8.03 34.67
C LEU A 188 -5.43 7.23 35.36
N GLY A 189 -5.15 6.00 35.84
CA GLY A 189 -6.14 5.13 36.46
C GLY A 189 -7.18 4.58 35.49
N LEU A 190 -6.92 4.63 34.18
CA LEU A 190 -7.83 4.13 33.16
C LEU A 190 -7.49 2.65 32.86
N PRO A 191 -8.43 1.71 33.07
CA PRO A 191 -8.19 0.30 32.77
C PRO A 191 -8.06 0.10 31.26
N VAL A 192 -6.94 -0.46 30.84
CA VAL A 192 -6.70 -0.85 29.44
C VAL A 192 -7.12 -2.30 29.30
N GLU A 193 -8.41 -2.57 29.09
CA GLU A 193 -8.83 -3.91 28.66
C GLU A 193 -8.37 -4.17 27.22
N ARG A 194 -7.72 -5.32 27.00
CA ARG A 194 -7.38 -5.80 25.66
C ARG A 194 -8.67 -6.15 24.93
N SER A 195 -8.96 -5.44 23.84
CA SER A 195 -9.86 -5.92 22.78
C SER A 195 -9.03 -6.63 21.71
#